data_AF-F6H6L1-F1
#
_entry.id   AF-F6H6L1-F1
#
_cell.length_a   1.000
_cell.length_b   1.000
_cell.length_c   1.000
_cell.angle_alpha   90.00
_cell.angle_beta   90.00
_cell.angle_gamma   90.00
#
_symmetry.space_group_name_H-M   'P 1'
#
loop_
_entity.id
_entity.type
_entity.pdbx_description
1 polymer ?
#
loop_
_entity_poly.entity_id
_entity_poly.type
_entity_poly.pdbx_seq_one_letter_code
_entity_poly.pdbx_strand_id
1 'polypeptide(L)'
;MIPRCFNNFTAMDQKENLVIGYNYTIPYFKELSRRSSYIDEQLLQWKGRELEYKRTLGLVKSIDLSSNKLGGEIPREVTDLLELVSLNLSRNNLIGLIPPTIGQLKALDVLDLSRNQLLGKIPDGLSEITRLSVLDLSNNNLFDRIPLGTQLQSFNSSTYEGNPQLCGLPLLKKCPGDEIRKDSPTIEGYIREAANDLWLCISIVLGFIIGFWGVCGTLILKTSWRIAYFEFVTKAKDYLLRIARN
;
A
#
# COMPACT_ATOMS: atom_id res chain seq x y z
N MET A 1 1.47 -39.60 -47.85
CA MET A 1 2.86 -40.09 -47.85
C MET A 1 3.69 -39.12 -47.03
N ILE A 2 4.24 -39.58 -45.90
CA ILE A 2 5.12 -38.78 -45.04
C ILE A 2 6.58 -38.99 -45.53
N PRO A 3 7.38 -37.94 -45.78
CA PRO A 3 8.75 -38.09 -46.27
C PRO A 3 9.69 -38.76 -45.24
N ARG A 4 10.63 -39.60 -45.73
CA ARG A 4 11.59 -40.41 -44.94
C ARG A 4 12.79 -39.62 -44.37
N CYS A 5 12.76 -38.30 -44.36
CA CYS A 5 13.84 -37.45 -43.84
C CYS A 5 13.70 -37.12 -42.34
N PHE A 6 12.66 -37.61 -41.66
CA PHE A 6 12.52 -37.51 -40.21
C PHE A 6 13.34 -38.62 -39.52
N ASN A 7 14.66 -38.48 -39.50
CA ASN A 7 15.50 -39.24 -38.59
C ASN A 7 16.30 -38.25 -37.75
N ASN A 8 16.19 -38.42 -36.43
CA ASN A 8 17.05 -37.88 -35.38
C ASN A 8 16.58 -36.60 -34.67
N PHE A 9 15.81 -36.77 -33.58
CA PHE A 9 15.48 -35.72 -32.61
C PHE A 9 16.53 -35.56 -31.50
N THR A 10 17.81 -35.92 -31.71
CA THR A 10 18.86 -35.65 -30.71
C THR A 10 19.13 -34.16 -30.52
N ALA A 11 18.61 -33.29 -31.39
CA ALA A 11 18.65 -31.83 -31.20
C ALA A 11 17.55 -31.30 -30.25
N MET A 12 16.64 -32.16 -29.77
CA MET A 12 15.64 -31.82 -28.73
C MET A 12 16.10 -32.20 -27.31
N ASP A 13 17.37 -32.57 -27.14
CA ASP A 13 17.97 -32.62 -25.80
C ASP A 13 18.39 -31.20 -25.41
N GLN A 14 17.43 -30.42 -24.89
CA GLN A 14 17.75 -29.23 -24.11
C GLN A 14 17.95 -29.65 -22.66
N LYS A 15 19.23 -29.87 -22.34
CA LYS A 15 19.93 -29.49 -21.11
C LYS A 15 18.97 -29.10 -19.98
N GLU A 16 18.85 -29.98 -18.99
CA GLU A 16 18.09 -29.80 -17.75
C GLU A 16 18.17 -28.36 -17.23
N ASN A 17 17.20 -27.54 -17.61
CA ASN A 17 16.91 -26.31 -16.92
C ASN A 17 15.91 -26.69 -15.83
N LEU A 18 16.27 -26.35 -14.59
CA LEU A 18 15.47 -26.57 -13.39
C LEU A 18 14.03 -26.09 -13.60
N VAL A 19 13.14 -27.03 -13.92
CA VAL A 19 11.70 -26.83 -13.90
C VAL A 19 11.32 -26.58 -12.44
N ILE A 20 10.97 -25.34 -12.11
CA ILE A 20 10.50 -24.99 -10.77
C ILE A 20 9.04 -25.44 -10.68
N GLY A 21 8.82 -26.66 -10.20
CA GLY A 21 7.49 -27.18 -9.88
C GLY A 21 7.02 -26.64 -8.53
N TYR A 22 5.89 -25.96 -8.51
CA TYR A 22 5.26 -25.52 -7.26
C TYR A 22 4.34 -26.62 -6.75
N ASN A 23 4.70 -27.20 -5.61
CA ASN A 23 3.90 -28.23 -4.96
C ASN A 23 2.97 -27.57 -3.95
N TYR A 24 1.68 -27.84 -4.08
CA TYR A 24 0.68 -27.38 -3.12
C TYR A 24 -0.21 -28.55 -2.70
N THR A 25 -0.76 -28.44 -1.50
CA THR A 25 -1.58 -29.49 -0.90
C THR A 25 -3.00 -29.00 -0.83
N ILE A 26 -3.90 -29.61 -1.61
CA ILE A 26 -5.32 -29.26 -1.57
C ILE A 26 -5.96 -30.06 -0.43
N PRO A 27 -6.48 -29.43 0.63
CA PRO A 27 -7.21 -30.14 1.67
C PRO A 27 -8.58 -30.54 1.10
N TYR A 28 -8.78 -31.85 0.86
CA TYR A 28 -10.09 -32.43 0.61
C TYR A 28 -10.59 -33.13 1.87
N PHE A 29 -11.91 -33.12 2.05
CA PHE A 29 -12.68 -33.61 3.21
C PHE A 29 -12.04 -34.80 3.96
N LYS A 30 -11.91 -34.68 5.30
CA LYS A 30 -11.42 -35.68 6.28
C LYS A 30 -10.32 -36.63 5.77
N GLU A 31 -9.07 -36.21 5.99
CA GLU A 31 -7.83 -37.00 5.96
C GLU A 31 -7.21 -37.40 4.62
N LEU A 32 -7.77 -37.01 3.46
CA LEU A 32 -7.10 -37.22 2.17
C LEU A 32 -6.57 -35.91 1.59
N SER A 33 -5.27 -35.68 1.76
CA SER A 33 -4.55 -34.57 1.12
C SER A 33 -4.07 -34.98 -0.28
N ARG A 34 -4.51 -34.25 -1.32
CA ARG A 34 -4.01 -34.49 -2.68
C ARG A 34 -2.89 -33.50 -2.98
N ARG A 35 -1.67 -34.02 -3.09
CA ARG A 35 -0.50 -33.25 -3.56
C ARG A 35 -0.68 -32.98 -5.05
N SER A 36 -0.72 -31.71 -5.41
CA SER A 36 -0.80 -31.25 -6.80
C SER A 36 0.41 -30.39 -7.10
N SER A 37 0.90 -30.45 -8.32
CA SER A 37 1.97 -29.59 -8.81
C SER A 37 1.48 -28.82 -10.03
N TYR A 38 1.90 -27.58 -10.15
CA TYR A 38 1.82 -26.85 -11.42
C TYR A 38 3.23 -26.42 -11.84
N ILE A 39 3.43 -26.38 -13.15
CA ILE A 39 4.67 -25.95 -13.78
C ILE A 39 4.45 -24.51 -14.25
N ASP A 40 5.24 -23.55 -13.75
CA ASP A 40 5.20 -22.13 -14.18
C ASP A 40 6.00 -21.92 -15.48
N GLU A 41 5.70 -22.76 -16.46
CA GLU A 41 6.20 -22.67 -17.83
C GLU A 41 5.00 -22.86 -18.77
N GLN A 42 4.73 -21.87 -19.61
CA GLN A 42 3.66 -21.95 -20.60
C GLN A 42 4.23 -21.83 -22.01
N LEU A 43 3.94 -22.85 -22.82
CA LEU A 43 4.25 -22.86 -24.25
C LEU A 43 3.09 -22.20 -25.00
N LEU A 44 3.37 -21.03 -25.59
CA LEU A 44 2.41 -20.31 -26.42
C LEU A 44 2.79 -20.51 -27.89
N GLN A 45 1.88 -21.06 -28.70
CA GLN A 45 2.02 -21.02 -30.15
C GLN A 45 1.33 -19.79 -30.73
N TRP A 46 2.12 -18.92 -31.35
CA TRP A 46 1.61 -17.77 -32.09
C TRP A 46 2.23 -17.70 -33.48
N LYS A 47 1.41 -17.74 -34.53
CA LYS A 47 1.83 -17.72 -35.94
C LYS A 47 2.90 -18.77 -36.28
N GLY A 48 2.76 -19.98 -35.75
CA GLY A 48 3.71 -21.08 -35.98
C GLY A 48 5.07 -20.91 -35.29
N ARG A 49 5.20 -19.95 -34.37
CA ARG A 49 6.34 -19.83 -33.46
C ARG A 49 5.91 -20.27 -32.07
N GLU A 50 6.69 -21.17 -31.48
CA GLU A 50 6.56 -21.54 -30.08
C GLU A 50 7.38 -20.56 -29.24
N LEU A 51 6.71 -19.92 -28.28
CA LEU A 51 7.33 -19.06 -27.29
C LEU A 51 7.14 -19.70 -25.92
N GLU A 52 8.25 -19.92 -25.23
CA GLU A 52 8.27 -20.44 -23.88
C GLU A 52 8.33 -19.28 -22.90
N TYR A 53 7.26 -19.11 -22.12
CA TYR A 53 7.22 -18.14 -21.02
C TYR A 53 7.54 -18.86 -19.71
N LYS A 54 8.73 -18.59 -19.17
CA LYS A 54 9.14 -19.05 -17.84
C LYS A 54 8.88 -17.94 -16.83
N ARG A 55 8.42 -18.26 -15.62
CA ARG A 55 8.18 -17.32 -14.50
C ARG A 55 7.01 -16.36 -14.71
N THR A 56 5.90 -16.84 -15.28
CA THR A 56 4.74 -15.99 -15.60
C THR A 56 4.16 -15.37 -14.33
N LEU A 57 4.14 -16.13 -13.22
CA LEU A 57 3.68 -15.65 -11.92
C LEU A 57 4.60 -14.57 -11.32
N GLY A 58 5.92 -14.67 -11.55
CA GLY A 58 6.88 -13.64 -11.13
C GLY A 58 6.76 -12.31 -11.89
N LEU A 59 6.01 -12.28 -13.00
CA LEU A 59 5.74 -11.06 -13.76
C LEU A 59 4.40 -10.41 -13.39
N VAL A 60 3.57 -11.08 -12.59
CA VAL A 60 2.26 -10.54 -12.20
C VAL A 60 2.46 -9.37 -11.26
N LYS A 61 2.15 -8.16 -11.75
CA LYS A 61 2.26 -6.91 -10.99
C LYS A 61 0.94 -6.47 -10.35
N SER A 62 -0.19 -6.89 -10.91
CA SER A 62 -1.50 -6.49 -10.40
C SER A 62 -2.49 -7.64 -10.55
N ILE A 63 -3.24 -7.89 -9.49
CA ILE A 63 -4.37 -8.81 -9.46
C ILE A 63 -5.58 -8.04 -8.97
N ASP A 64 -6.61 -7.93 -9.81
CA ASP A 64 -7.92 -7.45 -9.42
C ASP A 64 -8.94 -8.56 -9.66
N LEU A 65 -9.47 -9.09 -8.57
CA LEU A 65 -10.55 -10.08 -8.55
C LEU A 65 -11.74 -9.55 -7.73
N SER A 66 -11.83 -8.23 -7.57
CA SER A 66 -12.87 -7.61 -6.76
C SER A 66 -14.26 -7.81 -7.35
N SER A 67 -15.28 -7.68 -6.52
CA SER A 67 -16.70 -7.74 -6.93
C SER A 67 -17.12 -9.07 -7.57
N ASN A 68 -16.62 -10.17 -7.02
CA ASN A 68 -16.98 -11.52 -7.43
C ASN A 68 -17.71 -12.26 -6.29
N LYS A 69 -17.92 -13.57 -6.47
CA LYS A 69 -18.49 -14.47 -5.46
C LYS A 69 -17.45 -15.47 -4.94
N LEU A 70 -16.17 -15.10 -4.96
CA LEU A 70 -15.08 -15.98 -4.50
C LEU A 70 -15.28 -16.26 -3.01
N GLY A 71 -15.16 -17.53 -2.62
CA GLY A 71 -15.26 -17.98 -1.24
C GLY A 71 -14.08 -18.85 -0.86
N GLY A 72 -14.07 -19.33 0.39
CA GLY A 72 -12.90 -20.00 0.95
C GLY A 72 -11.86 -19.00 1.46
N GLU A 73 -10.68 -19.50 1.79
CA GLU A 73 -9.59 -18.69 2.36
C GLU A 73 -8.72 -18.03 1.29
N ILE A 74 -8.01 -16.97 1.65
CA ILE A 74 -6.94 -16.43 0.81
C ILE A 74 -5.79 -17.45 0.79
N PRO A 75 -5.43 -18.02 -0.38
CA PRO A 75 -4.37 -19.00 -0.46
C PRO A 75 -3.02 -18.37 -0.09
N ARG A 76 -2.18 -19.11 0.63
CA ARG A 76 -0.85 -18.62 1.06
C ARG A 76 0.05 -18.35 -0.13
N GLU A 77 -0.16 -19.06 -1.23
CA GLU A 77 0.57 -18.95 -2.49
C GLU A 77 0.46 -17.55 -3.11
N VAL A 78 -0.55 -16.75 -2.74
CA VAL A 78 -0.62 -15.33 -3.14
C VAL A 78 0.60 -14.55 -2.62
N THR A 79 1.19 -14.97 -1.49
CA THR A 79 2.37 -14.33 -0.90
C THR A 79 3.67 -14.72 -1.60
N ASP A 80 3.65 -15.70 -2.52
CA ASP A 80 4.82 -16.08 -3.34
C ASP A 80 5.00 -15.15 -4.55
N LEU A 81 4.03 -14.29 -4.84
CA LEU A 81 4.07 -13.30 -5.91
C LEU A 81 4.87 -12.06 -5.49
N LEU A 82 6.16 -12.23 -5.19
CA LEU A 82 7.01 -11.20 -4.56
C LEU A 82 7.08 -9.86 -5.31
N GLU A 83 6.81 -9.89 -6.62
CA GLU A 83 6.83 -8.73 -7.51
C GLU A 83 5.49 -7.99 -7.59
N LEU A 84 4.45 -8.48 -6.89
CA LEU A 84 3.10 -7.93 -6.91
C LEU A 84 3.06 -6.52 -6.29
N VAL A 85 2.47 -5.59 -7.03
CA VAL A 85 2.34 -4.17 -6.68
C VAL A 85 0.92 -3.85 -6.21
N SER A 86 -0.09 -4.52 -6.75
CA SER A 86 -1.49 -4.29 -6.41
C SER A 86 -2.25 -5.60 -6.27
N LEU A 87 -2.94 -5.76 -5.14
CA LEU A 87 -3.83 -6.88 -4.87
C LEU A 87 -5.19 -6.35 -4.42
N ASN A 88 -6.21 -6.56 -5.24
CA ASN A 88 -7.59 -6.22 -4.93
C ASN A 88 -8.46 -7.48 -4.93
N LEU A 89 -8.92 -7.87 -3.75
CA LEU A 89 -9.81 -9.01 -3.51
C LEU A 89 -11.15 -8.57 -2.89
N SER A 90 -11.45 -7.27 -2.92
CA SER A 90 -12.60 -6.71 -2.22
C SER A 90 -13.94 -7.18 -2.77
N ARG A 91 -15.00 -7.06 -1.97
CA ARG A 91 -16.39 -7.39 -2.39
C ARG A 91 -16.50 -8.85 -2.87
N ASN A 92 -16.03 -9.77 -2.05
CA ASN A 92 -16.14 -11.22 -2.25
C ASN A 92 -16.74 -11.87 -0.98
N ASN A 93 -16.75 -13.21 -0.94
CA ASN A 93 -17.19 -14.01 0.21
C ASN A 93 -16.01 -14.73 0.88
N LEU A 94 -14.81 -14.13 0.86
CA LEU A 94 -13.61 -14.75 1.42
C LEU A 94 -13.72 -14.84 2.94
N ILE A 95 -13.30 -15.98 3.49
CA ILE A 95 -13.32 -16.31 4.92
C ILE A 95 -11.90 -16.63 5.41
N GLY A 96 -11.75 -16.96 6.69
CA GLY A 96 -10.46 -17.33 7.26
C GLY A 96 -9.56 -16.11 7.55
N LEU A 97 -8.28 -16.37 7.74
CA LEU A 97 -7.30 -15.39 8.19
C LEU A 97 -6.62 -14.69 7.01
N ILE A 98 -6.18 -13.44 7.22
CA ILE A 98 -5.16 -12.84 6.36
C ILE A 98 -3.85 -13.63 6.59
N PRO A 99 -3.21 -14.19 5.54
CA PRO A 99 -1.99 -14.97 5.71
C PRO A 99 -0.90 -14.16 6.43
N PRO A 100 -0.29 -14.68 7.52
CA PRO A 100 0.80 -13.98 8.20
C PRO A 100 2.00 -13.69 7.30
N THR A 101 2.18 -14.48 6.24
CA THR A 101 3.23 -14.32 5.23
C THR A 101 2.99 -13.15 4.27
N ILE A 102 1.88 -12.41 4.37
CA ILE A 102 1.57 -11.26 3.50
C ILE A 102 2.70 -10.21 3.49
N GLY A 103 3.45 -10.12 4.61
CA GLY A 103 4.63 -9.27 4.73
C GLY A 103 5.76 -9.55 3.73
N GLN A 104 5.76 -10.71 3.06
CA GLN A 104 6.73 -11.05 2.02
C GLN A 104 6.57 -10.22 0.74
N LEU A 105 5.39 -9.65 0.50
CA LEU A 105 5.08 -8.84 -0.68
C LEU A 105 5.68 -7.43 -0.57
N LYS A 106 7.01 -7.32 -0.55
CA LYS A 106 7.73 -6.05 -0.33
C LYS A 106 7.51 -5.01 -1.42
N ALA A 107 7.05 -5.42 -2.61
CA ALA A 107 6.73 -4.53 -3.73
C ALA A 107 5.29 -3.97 -3.68
N LEU A 108 4.46 -4.40 -2.74
CA LEU A 108 3.03 -4.10 -2.72
C LEU A 108 2.77 -2.65 -2.30
N ASP A 109 2.15 -1.89 -3.20
CA ASP A 109 1.74 -0.49 -2.99
C ASP A 109 0.24 -0.41 -2.63
N VAL A 110 -0.58 -1.35 -3.09
CA VAL A 110 -2.04 -1.36 -2.89
C VAL A 110 -2.53 -2.74 -2.41
N LEU A 111 -3.25 -2.76 -1.29
CA LEU A 111 -3.97 -3.93 -0.78
C LEU A 111 -5.41 -3.57 -0.41
N ASP A 112 -6.38 -4.13 -1.12
CA ASP A 112 -7.80 -4.00 -0.79
C ASP A 112 -8.41 -5.39 -0.54
N LEU A 113 -8.76 -5.63 0.73
CA LEU A 113 -9.43 -6.85 1.20
C LEU A 113 -10.84 -6.53 1.74
N SER A 114 -11.34 -5.32 1.50
CA SER A 114 -12.57 -4.83 2.09
C SER A 114 -13.80 -5.64 1.64
N ARG A 115 -14.87 -5.60 2.44
CA ARG A 115 -16.16 -6.23 2.12
C ARG A 115 -16.02 -7.72 1.82
N ASN A 116 -15.42 -8.44 2.76
CA ASN A 116 -15.32 -9.89 2.81
C ASN A 116 -15.82 -10.38 4.17
N GLN A 117 -15.55 -11.64 4.52
CA GLN A 117 -15.88 -12.27 5.80
C GLN A 117 -14.61 -12.72 6.54
N LEU A 118 -13.48 -12.04 6.31
CA LEU A 118 -12.19 -12.37 6.90
C LEU A 118 -12.26 -12.22 8.42
N LEU A 119 -11.61 -13.12 9.14
CA LEU A 119 -11.56 -13.18 10.60
C LEU A 119 -10.11 -13.16 11.08
N GLY A 120 -9.92 -13.07 12.39
CA GLY A 120 -8.59 -13.02 13.00
C GLY A 120 -8.13 -11.62 13.35
N LYS A 121 -6.89 -11.56 13.86
CA LYS A 121 -6.17 -10.31 14.07
C LYS A 121 -5.53 -9.87 12.75
N ILE A 122 -5.28 -8.57 12.62
CA ILE A 122 -4.41 -8.06 11.55
C ILE A 122 -2.99 -8.60 11.82
N PRO A 123 -2.38 -9.36 10.90
CA PRO A 123 -1.07 -9.96 11.14
C PRO A 123 0.03 -8.89 11.20
N ASP A 124 0.95 -9.02 12.15
CA ASP A 124 2.10 -8.10 12.28
C ASP A 124 2.93 -8.03 10.99
N GLY A 125 2.99 -9.13 10.21
CA GLY A 125 3.66 -9.15 8.91
C GLY A 125 3.17 -8.10 7.92
N LEU A 126 1.90 -7.65 8.03
CA LEU A 126 1.37 -6.56 7.20
C LEU A 126 2.12 -5.24 7.46
N SER A 127 2.62 -5.04 8.69
CA SER A 127 3.46 -3.89 9.02
C SER A 127 4.84 -3.93 8.34
N GLU A 128 5.28 -5.08 7.84
CA GLU A 128 6.57 -5.17 7.17
C GLU A 128 6.54 -4.76 5.69
N ILE A 129 5.36 -4.45 5.15
CA ILE A 129 5.19 -3.95 3.78
C ILE A 129 5.38 -2.45 3.78
N THR A 130 6.64 -2.02 3.64
CA THR A 130 7.02 -0.60 3.79
C THR A 130 6.52 0.31 2.66
N ARG A 131 6.17 -0.25 1.51
CA ARG A 131 5.70 0.50 0.33
C ARG A 131 4.19 0.72 0.30
N LEU A 132 3.46 0.12 1.23
CA LEU A 132 2.00 0.11 1.21
C LEU A 132 1.46 1.54 1.33
N SER A 133 0.79 2.00 0.28
CA SER A 133 0.25 3.36 0.15
C SER A 133 -1.27 3.40 0.24
N VAL A 134 -1.92 2.30 -0.16
CA VAL A 134 -3.37 2.11 -0.06
C VAL A 134 -3.63 0.79 0.64
N LEU A 135 -4.38 0.87 1.73
CA LEU A 135 -4.87 -0.27 2.49
C LEU A 135 -6.36 -0.07 2.73
N ASP A 136 -7.16 -1.11 2.48
CA ASP A 136 -8.55 -1.17 2.93
C ASP A 136 -8.88 -2.58 3.46
N LEU A 137 -9.20 -2.66 4.75
CA LEU A 137 -9.60 -3.86 5.47
C LEU A 137 -11.05 -3.74 5.99
N SER A 138 -11.78 -2.72 5.56
CA SER A 138 -13.10 -2.39 6.08
C SER A 138 -14.13 -3.46 5.75
N ASN A 139 -15.21 -3.50 6.54
CA ASN A 139 -16.32 -4.44 6.35
C ASN A 139 -15.87 -5.91 6.30
N ASN A 140 -15.19 -6.34 7.36
CA ASN A 140 -14.81 -7.74 7.62
C ASN A 140 -15.19 -8.12 9.08
N ASN A 141 -14.73 -9.28 9.54
CA ASN A 141 -14.90 -9.76 10.92
C ASN A 141 -13.56 -9.78 11.69
N LEU A 142 -12.67 -8.83 11.40
CA LEU A 142 -11.39 -8.71 12.09
C LEU A 142 -11.60 -8.28 13.55
N PHE A 143 -10.71 -8.73 14.43
CA PHE A 143 -10.79 -8.47 15.86
C PHE A 143 -9.43 -8.11 16.48
N ASP A 144 -9.48 -7.71 17.74
CA ASP A 144 -8.32 -7.29 18.54
C ASP A 144 -7.80 -5.89 18.16
N ARG A 145 -6.66 -5.51 18.73
CA ARG A 145 -6.02 -4.22 18.52
C ARG A 145 -5.31 -4.14 17.17
N ILE A 146 -5.44 -3.00 16.51
CA ILE A 146 -4.60 -2.63 15.36
C ILE A 146 -3.11 -2.52 15.81
N PRO A 147 -2.14 -3.17 15.15
CA PRO A 147 -0.74 -3.20 15.59
C PRO A 147 -0.15 -1.81 15.87
N LEU A 148 0.30 -1.59 17.11
CA LEU A 148 0.82 -0.31 17.60
C LEU A 148 2.23 -0.03 17.08
N GLY A 149 2.56 1.24 16.86
CA GLY A 149 3.92 1.66 16.46
C GLY A 149 4.29 1.23 15.04
N THR A 150 3.30 0.91 14.21
CA THR A 150 3.46 0.51 12.81
C THR A 150 2.85 1.54 11.87
N GLN A 151 3.20 1.49 10.57
CA GLN A 151 2.54 2.34 9.57
C GLN A 151 1.04 2.04 9.41
N LEU A 152 0.53 0.94 9.98
CA LEU A 152 -0.90 0.66 9.96
C LEU A 152 -1.69 1.77 10.69
N GLN A 153 -1.09 2.44 11.66
CA GLN A 153 -1.73 3.55 12.39
C GLN A 153 -1.78 4.87 11.60
N SER A 154 -1.04 5.00 10.50
CA SER A 154 -1.08 6.21 9.66
C SER A 154 -2.22 6.22 8.65
N PHE A 155 -2.90 5.08 8.42
CA PHE A 155 -4.07 5.03 7.55
C PHE A 155 -5.31 5.61 8.25
N ASN A 156 -6.27 6.10 7.46
CA ASN A 156 -7.52 6.65 7.99
C ASN A 156 -8.37 5.60 8.70
N SER A 157 -9.24 6.03 9.62
CA SER A 157 -10.19 5.15 10.33
C SER A 157 -11.06 4.32 9.38
N SER A 158 -11.44 4.89 8.24
CA SER A 158 -12.25 4.24 7.20
C SER A 158 -11.68 2.91 6.73
N THR A 159 -10.35 2.77 6.70
CA THR A 159 -9.61 1.55 6.36
C THR A 159 -10.02 0.35 7.21
N TYR A 160 -10.50 0.59 8.43
CA TYR A 160 -10.74 -0.43 9.45
C TYR A 160 -12.21 -0.51 9.87
N GLU A 161 -13.04 0.41 9.39
CA GLU A 161 -14.47 0.50 9.76
C GLU A 161 -15.25 -0.76 9.34
N GLY A 162 -16.39 -0.99 10.01
CA GLY A 162 -17.20 -2.17 9.71
C GLY A 162 -16.60 -3.51 10.18
N ASN A 163 -15.55 -3.49 11.01
CA ASN A 163 -15.05 -4.64 11.77
C ASN A 163 -15.52 -4.55 13.24
N PRO A 164 -16.58 -5.26 13.66
CA PRO A 164 -17.25 -5.01 14.94
C PRO A 164 -16.38 -5.22 16.18
N GLN A 165 -15.38 -6.10 16.10
CA GLN A 165 -14.53 -6.48 17.24
C GLN A 165 -13.13 -5.86 17.20
N LEU A 166 -12.75 -5.21 16.11
CA LEU A 166 -11.48 -4.49 15.99
C LEU A 166 -11.49 -3.22 16.85
N CYS A 167 -10.33 -2.80 17.36
CA CYS A 167 -10.19 -1.65 18.24
C CYS A 167 -8.79 -1.03 18.17
N GLY A 168 -8.60 0.13 18.80
CA GLY A 168 -7.34 0.87 18.83
C GLY A 168 -7.18 1.84 17.67
N LEU A 169 -6.29 2.82 17.83
CA LEU A 169 -6.02 3.84 16.81
C LEU A 169 -5.65 3.19 15.46
N PRO A 170 -6.18 3.69 14.34
CA PRO A 170 -6.93 4.95 14.16
C PRO A 170 -8.43 4.88 14.49
N LEU A 171 -8.98 3.74 14.91
CA LEU A 171 -10.36 3.66 15.36
C LEU A 171 -10.51 4.31 16.74
N LEU A 172 -11.57 5.09 16.94
CA LEU A 172 -11.91 5.72 18.23
C LEU A 172 -12.34 4.71 19.30
N LYS A 173 -12.58 3.47 18.88
CA LYS A 173 -13.00 2.38 19.75
C LYS A 173 -11.81 1.90 20.59
N LYS A 174 -11.89 2.11 21.90
CA LYS A 174 -10.88 1.65 22.87
C LYS A 174 -10.84 0.12 22.92
N CYS A 175 -9.65 -0.43 23.18
CA CYS A 175 -9.48 -1.85 23.37
C CYS A 175 -9.67 -2.24 24.85
N PRO A 176 -10.12 -3.48 25.12
CA PRO A 176 -10.12 -4.02 26.48
C PRO A 176 -8.70 -3.94 27.08
N GLY A 177 -8.57 -3.37 28.29
CA GLY A 177 -7.29 -3.16 28.96
C GLY A 177 -6.69 -1.76 28.82
N ASP A 178 -7.27 -0.86 28.00
CA ASP A 178 -6.87 0.57 27.95
C ASP A 178 -7.34 1.36 29.20
N GLU A 179 -8.14 0.76 30.07
CA GLU A 179 -8.66 1.37 31.30
C GLU A 179 -7.82 1.06 32.54
N ILE A 180 -6.53 1.40 32.53
CA ILE A 180 -5.80 1.75 33.77
C ILE A 180 -4.89 2.96 33.50
N ARG A 181 -5.51 4.09 33.12
CA ARG A 181 -5.04 5.44 33.47
C ARG A 181 -6.22 6.37 33.32
N LYS A 182 -6.67 6.97 34.43
CA LYS A 182 -7.63 8.08 34.42
C LYS A 182 -6.98 9.30 33.77
N ASP A 183 -6.89 9.30 32.46
CA ASP A 183 -6.63 10.47 31.61
C ASP A 183 -7.31 10.19 30.27
N SER A 184 -8.63 10.05 30.28
CA SER A 184 -9.40 10.02 29.03
C SER A 184 -9.41 11.46 28.49
N PRO A 185 -8.94 11.72 27.25
CA PRO A 185 -9.40 12.90 26.56
C PRO A 185 -10.89 12.67 26.30
N THR A 186 -11.74 13.45 26.96
CA THR A 186 -13.13 13.65 26.62
C THR A 186 -13.22 14.10 25.16
N ILE A 187 -14.41 14.10 24.55
CA ILE A 187 -14.72 14.68 23.21
C ILE A 187 -14.06 16.07 22.98
N GLU A 188 -13.75 16.78 24.07
CA GLU A 188 -12.92 17.98 24.14
C GLU A 188 -11.51 17.84 23.49
N GLY A 189 -10.89 16.67 23.49
CA GLY A 189 -9.61 16.38 22.84
C GLY A 189 -9.71 16.28 21.32
N TYR A 190 -10.76 15.64 20.80
CA TYR A 190 -11.03 15.57 19.35
C TYR A 190 -11.42 16.92 18.76
N ILE A 191 -12.26 17.67 19.47
CA ILE A 191 -12.56 19.06 19.11
C ILE A 191 -11.28 19.89 19.18
N ARG A 192 -10.41 19.67 20.16
CA ARG A 192 -9.12 20.38 20.27
C ARG A 192 -8.15 20.03 19.16
N GLU A 193 -8.07 18.79 18.70
CA GLU A 193 -7.19 18.40 17.59
C GLU A 193 -7.67 18.96 16.24
N ALA A 194 -8.97 18.84 15.94
CA ALA A 194 -9.57 19.48 14.77
C ALA A 194 -9.52 21.02 14.85
N ALA A 195 -9.72 21.59 16.04
CA ALA A 195 -9.57 23.02 16.27
C ALA A 195 -8.11 23.47 16.18
N ASN A 196 -7.13 22.63 16.53
CA ASN A 196 -5.71 22.94 16.38
C ASN A 196 -5.32 22.97 14.90
N ASP A 197 -5.77 22.01 14.09
CA ASP A 197 -5.53 22.03 12.64
C ASP A 197 -6.19 23.24 11.98
N LEU A 198 -7.42 23.55 12.37
CA LEU A 198 -8.13 24.75 11.90
C LEU A 198 -7.43 26.04 12.39
N TRP A 199 -6.98 26.09 13.63
CA TRP A 199 -6.26 27.22 14.21
C TRP A 199 -4.89 27.43 13.56
N LEU A 200 -4.16 26.34 13.28
CA LEU A 200 -2.92 26.37 12.52
C LEU A 200 -3.18 26.91 11.11
N CYS A 201 -4.21 26.43 10.42
CA CYS A 201 -4.61 26.96 9.11
C CYS A 201 -4.96 28.46 9.17
N ILE A 202 -5.75 28.88 10.16
CA ILE A 202 -6.11 30.29 10.37
C ILE A 202 -4.86 31.13 10.68
N SER A 203 -3.93 30.61 11.48
CA SER A 203 -2.68 31.30 11.85
C SER A 203 -1.76 31.49 10.65
N ILE A 204 -1.68 30.50 9.74
CA ILE A 204 -0.91 30.59 8.51
C ILE A 204 -1.53 31.63 7.58
N VAL A 205 -2.86 31.61 7.42
CA VAL A 205 -3.57 32.58 6.56
C VAL A 205 -3.44 34.00 7.10
N LEU A 206 -3.65 34.20 8.41
CA LEU A 206 -3.48 35.51 9.06
C LEU A 206 -2.02 35.98 9.01
N GLY A 207 -1.06 35.08 9.23
CA GLY A 207 0.36 35.37 9.12
C GLY A 207 0.75 35.80 7.71
N PHE A 208 0.22 35.12 6.69
CA PHE A 208 0.43 35.50 5.29
C PHE A 208 -0.19 36.85 4.98
N ILE A 209 -1.41 37.13 5.43
CA ILE A 209 -2.07 38.42 5.20
C ILE A 209 -1.29 39.55 5.89
N ILE A 210 -0.95 39.40 7.17
CA ILE A 210 -0.24 40.43 7.94
C ILE A 210 1.17 40.65 7.38
N GLY A 211 1.91 39.58 7.09
CA GLY A 211 3.27 39.65 6.57
C GLY A 211 3.32 40.23 5.15
N PHE A 212 2.49 39.70 4.25
CA PHE A 212 2.46 40.12 2.86
C PHE A 212 1.95 41.55 2.72
N TRP A 213 0.83 41.91 3.38
CA TRP A 213 0.27 43.25 3.27
C TRP A 213 1.00 44.28 4.14
N GLY A 214 1.61 43.88 5.25
CA GLY A 214 2.44 44.76 6.08
C GLY A 214 3.69 45.24 5.34
N VAL A 215 4.36 44.35 4.59
CA VAL A 215 5.58 44.70 3.85
C VAL A 215 5.25 45.22 2.45
N CYS A 216 4.48 44.49 1.65
CA CYS A 216 4.16 44.93 0.29
C CYS A 216 3.18 46.10 0.28
N GLY A 217 2.21 46.14 1.19
CA GLY A 217 1.24 47.24 1.25
C GLY A 217 1.88 48.58 1.65
N THR A 218 2.83 48.58 2.59
CA THR A 218 3.56 49.81 2.97
C THR A 218 4.45 50.32 1.85
N LEU A 219 5.05 49.42 1.05
CA LEU A 219 5.82 49.77 -0.14
C LEU A 219 4.96 50.28 -1.31
N ILE A 220 3.70 49.85 -1.42
CA ILE A 220 2.77 50.30 -2.48
C ILE A 220 2.17 51.68 -2.16
N LEU A 221 1.83 51.95 -0.89
CA LEU A 221 1.12 53.18 -0.50
C LEU A 221 2.04 54.40 -0.33
N LYS A 222 3.33 54.21 -0.05
CA LYS A 222 4.30 55.30 0.13
C LYS A 222 5.35 55.32 -0.98
N THR A 223 5.15 56.22 -1.94
CA THR A 223 6.05 56.44 -3.09
C THR A 223 7.51 56.66 -2.69
N SER A 224 7.77 57.35 -1.57
CA SER A 224 9.13 57.60 -1.05
C SER A 224 9.84 56.34 -0.53
N TRP A 225 9.09 55.41 0.08
CA TRP A 225 9.65 54.18 0.67
C TRP A 225 9.97 53.17 -0.43
N ARG A 226 9.12 53.10 -1.45
CA ARG A 226 9.36 52.31 -2.67
C ARG A 226 10.69 52.68 -3.33
N ILE A 227 10.94 53.98 -3.51
CA ILE A 227 12.15 54.47 -4.19
C ILE A 227 13.40 54.12 -3.36
N ALA A 228 13.39 54.38 -2.05
CA ALA A 228 14.51 54.05 -1.17
C ALA A 228 14.82 52.54 -1.12
N TYR A 229 13.78 51.69 -1.10
CA TYR A 229 13.94 50.25 -1.13
C TYR A 229 14.62 49.76 -2.42
N PHE A 230 14.14 50.22 -3.59
CA PHE A 230 14.76 49.85 -4.86
C PHE A 230 16.21 50.34 -4.98
N GLU A 231 16.49 51.56 -4.52
CA GLU A 231 17.86 52.10 -4.54
C GLU A 231 18.81 51.27 -3.66
N PHE A 232 18.34 50.84 -2.48
CA PHE A 232 19.10 49.95 -1.59
C PHE A 232 19.37 48.58 -2.23
N VAL A 233 18.36 47.93 -2.80
CA VAL A 233 18.50 46.62 -3.46
C VAL A 233 19.50 46.71 -4.62
N THR A 234 19.46 47.80 -5.38
CA THR A 234 20.38 48.02 -6.51
C THR A 234 21.83 48.17 -6.01
N LYS A 235 22.05 48.96 -4.95
CA LYS A 235 23.36 49.11 -4.30
C LYS A 235 23.90 47.80 -3.73
N ALA A 236 23.05 47.00 -3.08
CA ALA A 236 23.43 45.70 -2.53
C ALA A 236 23.80 44.69 -3.64
N LYS A 237 23.05 44.68 -4.75
CA LYS A 237 23.35 43.84 -5.93
C LYS A 237 24.70 44.23 -6.55
N ASP A 238 24.96 45.53 -6.71
CA ASP A 238 26.24 46.01 -7.24
C ASP A 238 27.41 45.69 -6.31
N TYR A 239 27.20 45.74 -5.00
CA TYR A 239 28.19 45.34 -4.01
C TYR A 239 28.53 43.84 -4.09
N LEU A 240 27.51 42.98 -4.16
CA LEU A 240 27.69 41.54 -4.32
C LEU A 240 28.35 41.18 -5.66
N LEU A 241 27.99 41.85 -6.75
CA LEU A 241 28.62 41.65 -8.06
C LEU A 241 30.08 42.09 -8.09
N ARG A 242 30.46 43.09 -7.28
CA ARG A 242 31.87 43.49 -7.09
C ARG A 242 32.65 42.47 -6.29
N ILE A 243 32.06 41.88 -5.25
CA ILE A 243 32.69 40.81 -4.47
C ILE A 243 32.86 39.55 -5.32
N ALA A 244 31.87 39.18 -6.13
CA ALA A 244 31.91 38.00 -6.99
C ALA A 244 32.86 38.13 -8.19
N ARG A 245 33.39 39.33 -8.46
CA ARG A 245 34.33 39.62 -9.55
C ARG A 245 35.80 39.71 -9.07
N ASN A 246 36.04 39.70 -7.76
CA ASN A 246 37.36 39.56 -7.15
C ASN A 246 37.60 38.10 -6.74
#